data_AF-A0A9X1F805-F1
#
_entry.id   AF-A0A9X1F805-F1
#
_cell.length_a   1.000
_cell.length_b   1.000
_cell.length_c   1.000
_cell.angle_alpha   90.00
_cell.angle_beta   90.00
_cell.angle_gamma   90.00
#
_symmetry.space_group_name_H-M   'P 1'
#
loop_
_entity.id
_entity.type
_entity.pdbx_description
1 polymer ?
#
loop_
_entity_poly.entity_id
_entity_poly.type
_entity_poly.pdbx_seq_one_letter_code
_entity_poly.pdbx_strand_id
1 'polypeptide(L)'
;MTLVNNYIFKALDAYPYELEEAIEALNYALSYDEKNTMALCLMGRIYAETLYDYEKAKSAYAEALAENVNAFHIYPHYLNLLLWNEDYEEAERFIDFALTVKGSDKAILYYKKAILFEQKVCYKEALLQLKLAKRHTYNGSFMSDIDGAKSRIKDKMPKDKKRKVKKGKKKKE
;
A
#
# COMPACT_ATOMS: atom_id res chain seq x y z
N MET A 1 -21.75 -14.72 18.45
CA MET A 1 -20.59 -13.80 18.51
C MET A 1 -19.56 -14.47 19.41
N THR A 2 -18.33 -14.72 18.94
CA THR A 2 -17.28 -15.38 19.75
C THR A 2 -16.63 -14.39 20.70
N LEU A 3 -15.99 -14.86 21.79
CA LEU A 3 -15.23 -13.97 22.69
C LEU A 3 -14.15 -13.20 21.91
N VAL A 4 -13.44 -13.86 21.00
CA VAL A 4 -12.46 -13.26 20.08
C VAL A 4 -13.05 -12.06 19.34
N ASN A 5 -14.25 -12.20 18.76
CA ASN A 5 -14.89 -11.11 18.01
C ASN A 5 -15.21 -9.89 18.90
N ASN A 6 -15.60 -10.11 20.16
CA ASN A 6 -15.89 -9.01 21.08
C ASN A 6 -14.64 -8.15 21.34
N TYR A 7 -13.49 -8.80 21.54
CA TYR A 7 -12.22 -8.09 21.75
C TYR A 7 -11.72 -7.41 20.48
N ILE A 8 -11.90 -8.03 19.32
CA ILE A 8 -11.59 -7.39 18.03
C ILE A 8 -12.42 -6.12 17.84
N PHE A 9 -13.72 -6.15 18.12
CA PHE A 9 -14.57 -4.95 17.98
C PHE A 9 -14.14 -3.84 18.94
N LYS A 10 -13.87 -4.18 20.20
CA LYS A 10 -13.33 -3.21 21.17
C LYS A 10 -12.04 -2.57 20.67
N ALA A 11 -11.12 -3.36 20.14
CA ALA A 11 -9.86 -2.85 19.60
C ALA A 11 -10.08 -1.92 18.39
N LEU A 12 -11.00 -2.29 17.49
CA LEU A 12 -11.34 -1.48 16.31
C LEU A 12 -12.03 -0.17 16.68
N ASP A 13 -12.91 -0.17 17.67
CA ASP A 13 -13.61 1.03 18.15
C ASP A 13 -12.66 1.99 18.87
N ALA A 14 -11.68 1.45 19.60
CA ALA A 14 -10.66 2.23 20.32
C ALA A 14 -9.59 2.83 19.39
N TYR A 15 -9.15 2.10 18.36
CA TYR A 15 -8.11 2.57 17.45
C TYR A 15 -8.62 3.66 16.48
N PRO A 16 -7.88 4.78 16.28
CA PRO A 16 -6.52 5.06 16.73
C PRO A 16 -6.41 5.97 17.97
N TYR A 17 -7.50 6.24 18.68
CA TYR A 17 -7.56 7.29 19.71
C TYR A 17 -7.21 6.77 21.11
N GLU A 18 -7.77 5.63 21.50
CA GLU A 18 -7.55 4.99 22.81
C GLU A 18 -6.57 3.82 22.67
N LEU A 19 -5.29 4.14 22.44
CA LEU A 19 -4.29 3.14 22.04
C LEU A 19 -4.05 2.04 23.09
N GLU A 20 -4.06 2.40 24.38
CA GLU A 20 -3.87 1.46 25.48
C GLU A 20 -5.01 0.42 25.52
N GLU A 21 -6.26 0.88 25.42
CA GLU A 21 -7.44 0.02 25.36
C GLU A 21 -7.42 -0.88 24.11
N ALA A 22 -6.99 -0.33 22.97
CA ALA A 22 -6.87 -1.09 21.73
C ALA A 22 -5.84 -2.24 21.87
N ILE A 23 -4.66 -1.95 22.44
CA ILE A 23 -3.61 -2.95 22.66
C ILE A 23 -4.06 -4.00 23.67
N GLU A 24 -4.68 -3.60 24.78
CA GLU A 24 -5.21 -4.55 25.77
C GLU A 24 -6.24 -5.50 25.14
N ALA A 25 -7.21 -4.94 24.41
CA ALA A 25 -8.21 -5.74 23.72
C ALA A 25 -7.59 -6.69 22.67
N LEU A 26 -6.58 -6.23 21.92
CA LEU A 26 -5.86 -7.09 20.98
C LEU A 26 -5.11 -8.22 21.67
N ASN A 27 -4.44 -7.95 22.80
CA ASN A 27 -3.76 -8.98 23.56
C ASN A 27 -4.74 -10.06 24.04
N TYR A 28 -5.91 -9.66 24.53
CA TYR A 28 -6.97 -10.62 24.85
C TYR A 28 -7.42 -11.40 23.61
N ALA A 29 -7.72 -10.75 22.48
CA ALA A 29 -8.12 -11.43 21.26
C ALA A 29 -7.09 -12.50 20.82
N LEU A 30 -5.80 -12.13 20.79
CA LEU A 30 -4.70 -13.01 20.40
C LEU A 30 -4.43 -14.12 21.42
N SER A 31 -4.70 -13.90 22.71
CA SER A 31 -4.63 -14.99 23.70
C SER A 31 -5.68 -16.09 23.48
N TYR A 32 -6.81 -15.77 22.85
CA TYR A 32 -7.84 -16.74 22.50
C TYR A 32 -7.63 -17.35 21.11
N ASP A 33 -7.06 -16.58 20.18
CA ASP A 33 -6.76 -16.98 18.81
C ASP A 33 -5.52 -16.25 18.31
N GLU A 34 -4.35 -16.85 18.54
CA GLU A 34 -3.03 -16.28 18.23
C GLU A 34 -2.85 -15.93 16.75
N LYS A 35 -3.55 -16.64 15.87
CA LYS A 35 -3.43 -16.48 14.41
C LYS A 35 -4.57 -15.68 13.80
N ASN A 36 -5.37 -14.99 14.63
CA ASN A 36 -6.48 -14.22 14.13
C ASN A 36 -6.00 -13.09 13.21
N THR A 37 -6.30 -13.21 11.92
CA THR A 37 -5.76 -12.28 10.92
C THR A 37 -6.19 -10.83 11.14
N MET A 38 -7.39 -10.60 11.69
CA MET A 38 -7.88 -9.25 11.95
C MET A 38 -7.14 -8.61 13.12
N ALA A 39 -6.93 -9.36 14.21
CA ALA A 39 -6.18 -8.88 15.37
C ALA A 39 -4.71 -8.64 15.02
N LEU A 40 -4.06 -9.59 14.34
CA LEU A 40 -2.68 -9.43 13.87
C LEU A 40 -2.54 -8.26 12.88
N CYS A 41 -3.52 -8.06 11.99
CA CYS A 41 -3.52 -6.91 11.08
C CYS A 41 -3.58 -5.59 11.85
N LEU A 42 -4.48 -5.45 12.84
CA LEU A 42 -4.59 -4.21 13.60
C LEU A 42 -3.36 -3.97 14.49
N MET A 43 -2.80 -5.04 15.07
CA MET A 43 -1.54 -4.98 15.80
C MET A 43 -0.38 -4.51 14.91
N GLY A 44 -0.27 -5.07 13.70
CA GLY A 44 0.71 -4.65 12.69
C GLY A 44 0.54 -3.18 12.29
N ARG A 45 -0.70 -2.68 12.22
CA ARG A 45 -0.99 -1.27 11.95
C ARG A 45 -0.54 -0.37 13.09
N ILE A 46 -0.81 -0.74 14.34
CA ILE A 46 -0.32 0.02 15.50
C ILE A 46 1.21 0.11 15.48
N TYR A 47 1.90 -1.01 15.25
CA TYR A 47 3.36 -1.01 15.16
C TYR A 47 3.87 -0.12 14.01
N ALA A 48 3.25 -0.18 12.83
CA ALA A 48 3.69 0.57 11.65
C ALA A 48 3.30 2.06 11.68
N GLU A 49 2.03 2.36 11.95
CA GLU A 49 1.40 3.67 11.77
C GLU A 49 1.58 4.57 13.01
N THR A 50 1.72 3.97 14.20
CA THR A 50 1.80 4.73 15.47
C THR A 50 3.17 4.65 16.11
N LEU A 51 3.75 3.45 16.20
CA LEU A 51 5.02 3.23 16.89
C LEU A 51 6.24 3.30 15.97
N TYR A 52 6.04 3.27 14.65
CA TYR A 52 7.10 3.21 13.63
C TYR A 52 8.08 2.03 13.85
N ASP A 53 7.61 0.96 14.50
CA ASP A 53 8.34 -0.29 14.69
C ASP A 53 8.06 -1.23 13.51
N TYR A 54 8.77 -0.97 12.41
CA TYR A 54 8.50 -1.63 11.15
C TYR A 54 8.80 -3.14 11.18
N GLU A 55 9.78 -3.57 11.97
CA GLU A 55 10.13 -5.00 12.11
C GLU A 55 9.04 -5.80 12.83
N LYS A 56 8.48 -5.25 13.92
CA LYS A 56 7.34 -5.89 14.58
C LYS A 56 6.09 -5.87 13.71
N ALA A 57 5.83 -4.77 13.02
CA ALA A 57 4.71 -4.69 12.09
C ALA A 57 4.82 -5.74 10.98
N LYS A 58 6.02 -5.89 10.40
CA LYS A 58 6.33 -6.85 9.35
C LYS A 58 6.10 -8.28 9.83
N SER A 59 6.55 -8.59 11.05
CA SER A 59 6.34 -9.90 11.68
C SER A 59 4.86 -10.21 11.85
N ALA A 60 4.07 -9.26 12.38
CA ALA A 60 2.64 -9.43 12.59
C ALA A 60 1.87 -9.66 11.26
N TYR A 61 2.19 -8.90 10.22
CA TYR A 61 1.58 -9.10 8.90
C TYR A 61 1.99 -10.43 8.26
N ALA A 62 3.26 -10.82 8.38
CA ALA A 62 3.76 -12.08 7.84
C ALA A 62 3.09 -13.28 8.52
N GLU A 63 2.92 -13.24 9.84
CA GLU A 63 2.23 -14.28 10.61
C GLU A 63 0.77 -14.42 10.16
N ALA A 64 0.06 -13.30 10.02
CA ALA A 64 -1.33 -13.32 9.57
C ALA A 64 -1.49 -13.84 8.13
N LEU A 65 -0.57 -13.50 7.23
CA LEU A 65 -0.58 -13.96 5.85
C LEU A 65 -0.13 -15.41 5.70
N ALA A 66 0.69 -15.92 6.62
CA ALA A 66 1.05 -17.33 6.69
C ALA A 66 -0.16 -18.19 7.08
N GLU A 67 -1.02 -17.69 7.97
CA GLU A 67 -2.28 -18.37 8.35
C GLU A 67 -3.30 -18.32 7.20
N ASN A 68 -3.53 -17.13 6.63
CA ASN A 68 -4.48 -16.97 5.54
C ASN A 68 -3.98 -15.99 4.50
N VAL A 69 -3.44 -16.54 3.41
CA VAL A 69 -2.96 -15.76 2.27
C VAL A 69 -4.08 -14.95 1.61
N ASN A 70 -5.34 -15.32 1.76
CA ASN A 70 -6.50 -14.58 1.23
C ASN A 70 -7.03 -13.51 2.20
N ALA A 71 -6.28 -13.17 3.25
CA ALA A 71 -6.57 -12.04 4.14
C ALA A 71 -6.31 -10.69 3.44
N PHE A 72 -7.11 -10.38 2.41
CA PHE A 72 -6.89 -9.24 1.52
C PHE A 72 -6.91 -7.88 2.22
N HIS A 73 -7.57 -7.78 3.38
CA HIS A 73 -7.57 -6.58 4.21
C HIS A 73 -6.14 -6.19 4.67
N ILE A 74 -5.21 -7.14 4.75
CA ILE A 74 -3.83 -6.91 5.17
C ILE A 74 -2.98 -6.29 4.05
N TYR A 75 -3.28 -6.65 2.79
CA TYR A 75 -2.40 -6.36 1.66
C TYR A 75 -2.06 -4.86 1.52
N PRO A 76 -3.02 -3.91 1.62
CA PRO A 76 -2.71 -2.49 1.49
C PRO A 76 -1.81 -1.98 2.62
N HIS A 77 -1.98 -2.49 3.84
CA HIS A 77 -1.23 -2.08 5.03
C HIS A 77 0.18 -2.65 5.01
N TYR A 78 0.34 -3.93 4.67
CA TYR A 78 1.66 -4.53 4.53
C TYR A 78 2.46 -3.87 3.40
N LEU A 79 1.82 -3.56 2.27
CA LEU A 79 2.47 -2.82 1.18
C LEU A 79 2.86 -1.40 1.60
N ASN A 80 2.02 -0.70 2.37
CA ASN A 80 2.40 0.60 2.92
C ASN A 80 3.64 0.49 3.80
N LEU A 81 3.65 -0.48 4.72
CA LEU A 81 4.79 -0.74 5.59
C LEU A 81 6.08 -0.93 4.79
N LEU A 82 6.07 -1.83 3.81
CA LEU A 82 7.26 -2.11 3.00
C LEU A 82 7.72 -0.86 2.23
N LEU A 83 6.79 -0.05 1.70
CA LEU A 83 7.14 1.19 1.00
C LEU A 83 7.63 2.30 1.94
N TRP A 84 7.16 2.35 3.19
CA TRP A 84 7.63 3.30 4.21
C TRP A 84 9.00 2.91 4.77
N ASN A 85 9.26 1.62 4.90
CA ASN A 85 10.56 1.06 5.33
C ASN A 85 11.58 0.94 4.18
N GLU A 86 11.22 1.38 2.97
CA GLU A 86 12.05 1.26 1.75
C GLU A 86 12.45 -0.18 1.39
N ASP A 87 11.68 -1.18 1.82
CA ASP A 87 11.83 -2.61 1.50
C ASP A 87 11.34 -2.91 0.07
N TYR A 88 11.94 -2.25 -0.92
CA TYR A 88 11.44 -2.19 -2.30
C TYR A 88 11.41 -3.54 -3.00
N GLU A 89 12.44 -4.37 -2.83
CA GLU A 89 12.50 -5.69 -3.45
C GLU A 89 11.41 -6.61 -2.91
N GLU A 90 11.10 -6.50 -1.62
CA GLU A 90 10.04 -7.29 -1.00
C GLU A 90 8.65 -6.79 -1.40
N ALA A 91 8.46 -5.47 -1.43
CA ALA A 91 7.23 -4.86 -1.96
C ALA A 91 6.96 -5.34 -3.39
N GLU A 92 7.98 -5.34 -4.26
CA GLU A 92 7.84 -5.80 -5.65
C GLU A 92 7.43 -7.28 -5.73
N ARG A 93 8.13 -8.15 -5.00
CA ARG A 93 7.81 -9.59 -4.95
C ARG A 93 6.40 -9.84 -4.44
N PHE A 94 6.00 -9.16 -3.37
CA PHE A 94 4.66 -9.33 -2.80
C PHE A 94 3.57 -8.83 -3.75
N ILE A 95 3.77 -7.70 -4.43
CA ILE A 95 2.82 -7.21 -5.45
C ILE A 95 2.67 -8.23 -6.57
N ASP A 96 3.78 -8.76 -7.09
CA ASP A 96 3.75 -9.70 -8.20
C ASP A 96 3.04 -11.00 -7.81
N PHE A 97 3.31 -11.51 -6.61
CA PHE A 97 2.55 -12.61 -6.03
C PHE A 97 1.05 -12.27 -5.92
N ALA A 98 0.70 -11.17 -5.25
CA ALA A 98 -0.67 -10.77 -4.99
C ALA A 98 -1.48 -10.55 -6.30
N LEU A 99 -0.82 -10.08 -7.37
CA LEU A 99 -1.43 -9.96 -8.70
C LEU A 99 -1.84 -11.32 -9.30
N THR A 100 -1.29 -12.44 -8.84
CA THR A 100 -1.73 -13.79 -9.24
C THR A 100 -2.94 -14.31 -8.44
N VAL A 101 -3.19 -13.77 -7.23
CA VAL A 101 -4.22 -14.30 -6.33
C VAL A 101 -5.63 -13.89 -6.77
N LYS A 102 -6.54 -14.86 -6.88
CA LYS A 102 -7.95 -14.58 -7.23
C LYS A 102 -8.63 -13.85 -6.07
N GLY A 103 -9.29 -12.73 -6.37
CA GLY A 103 -10.04 -11.96 -5.36
C GLY A 103 -9.27 -10.80 -4.73
N SER A 104 -7.94 -10.74 -4.88
CA SER A 104 -7.17 -9.58 -4.43
C SER A 104 -7.56 -8.32 -5.23
N ASP A 105 -7.52 -7.16 -4.59
CA ASP A 105 -7.79 -5.88 -5.25
C ASP A 105 -6.66 -5.50 -6.23
N LYS A 106 -6.88 -5.78 -7.52
CA LYS A 106 -5.90 -5.48 -8.58
C LYS A 106 -5.65 -3.99 -8.75
N ALA A 107 -6.66 -3.15 -8.49
CA ALA A 107 -6.51 -1.71 -8.63
C ALA A 107 -5.53 -1.17 -7.59
N ILE A 108 -5.69 -1.59 -6.32
CA ILE A 108 -4.77 -1.23 -5.24
C ILE A 108 -3.37 -1.76 -5.51
N LEU A 109 -3.23 -3.01 -5.96
CA LEU A 109 -1.91 -3.60 -6.23
C LEU A 109 -1.13 -2.85 -7.31
N TYR A 110 -1.77 -2.52 -8.44
CA TYR A 110 -1.13 -1.70 -9.47
C TYR A 110 -0.85 -0.28 -8.98
N TYR A 111 -1.72 0.29 -8.15
CA TYR A 111 -1.47 1.61 -7.55
C TYR A 111 -0.26 1.60 -6.62
N LYS A 112 -0.10 0.59 -5.76
CA LYS A 112 1.10 0.41 -4.93
C LYS A 112 2.34 0.17 -5.78
N LYS A 113 2.24 -0.58 -6.89
CA LYS A 113 3.36 -0.75 -7.83
C LYS A 113 3.76 0.56 -8.50
N ALA A 114 2.79 1.44 -8.77
CA ALA A 114 3.10 2.78 -9.26
C ALA A 114 3.87 3.61 -8.22
N ILE A 115 3.48 3.54 -6.94
CA ILE A 115 4.18 4.23 -5.85
C ILE A 115 5.61 3.70 -5.69
N LEU A 116 5.79 2.37 -5.73
CA LEU A 116 7.11 1.73 -5.73
C LEU A 116 8.01 2.30 -6.84
N PHE A 117 7.52 2.33 -8.08
CA PHE A 117 8.29 2.90 -9.19
C PHE A 117 8.50 4.42 -9.04
N GLU A 118 7.54 5.14 -8.45
CA GLU A 118 7.71 6.56 -8.14
C GLU A 118 8.84 6.80 -7.12
N GLN A 119 8.92 6.00 -6.05
CA GLN A 119 10.01 6.06 -5.06
C GLN A 119 11.37 5.70 -5.68
N LYS A 120 11.40 4.74 -6.61
CA LYS A 120 12.59 4.38 -7.40
C LYS A 120 12.91 5.38 -8.54
N VAL A 121 12.16 6.47 -8.67
CA VAL A 121 12.34 7.51 -9.71
C VAL A 121 12.10 6.96 -11.15
N CYS A 122 11.46 5.81 -11.28
CA CYS A 122 11.05 5.17 -12.52
C CYS A 122 9.67 5.70 -12.98
N TYR A 123 9.60 7.00 -13.31
CA TYR A 123 8.31 7.68 -13.52
C TYR A 123 7.50 7.12 -14.71
N LYS A 124 8.15 6.63 -15.76
CA LYS A 124 7.45 6.08 -16.93
C LYS A 124 6.74 4.79 -16.56
N GLU A 125 7.44 3.92 -15.84
CA GLU A 125 6.95 2.67 -15.30
C GLU A 125 5.82 2.92 -14.31
N ALA A 126 5.97 3.90 -13.43
CA ALA A 126 4.92 4.32 -12.49
C ALA A 126 3.62 4.72 -13.23
N LEU A 127 3.73 5.54 -14.28
CA LEU A 127 2.57 5.94 -15.09
C LEU A 127 1.91 4.78 -15.84
N LEU A 128 2.68 3.77 -16.27
CA LEU A 128 2.14 2.55 -16.85
C LEU A 128 1.33 1.75 -15.83
N GLN A 129 1.84 1.61 -14.61
CA GLN A 129 1.12 0.93 -13.53
C GLN A 129 -0.17 1.68 -13.14
N LEU A 130 -0.16 3.03 -13.09
CA LEU A 130 -1.40 3.80 -12.87
C LEU A 130 -2.45 3.59 -13.96
N LYS A 131 -2.04 3.36 -15.22
CA LYS A 131 -2.97 3.01 -16.30
C LYS A 131 -3.64 1.65 -16.05
N LEU A 132 -2.89 0.68 -15.51
CA LEU A 132 -3.44 -0.61 -15.12
C LEU A 132 -4.36 -0.48 -13.89
N ALA A 133 -3.96 0.27 -12.87
CA ALA A 133 -4.80 0.58 -11.71
C ALA A 133 -6.14 1.19 -12.14
N LYS A 134 -6.11 2.17 -13.06
CA LYS A 134 -7.30 2.82 -13.61
C LYS A 134 -8.24 1.86 -14.36
N ARG A 135 -7.72 0.79 -14.97
CA ARG A 135 -8.55 -0.23 -15.64
C ARG A 135 -9.31 -1.08 -14.64
N HIS A 136 -8.75 -1.28 -13.45
CA HIS A 136 -9.29 -2.18 -12.43
C HIS A 136 -10.05 -1.46 -11.32
N THR A 137 -10.09 -0.13 -11.29
CA THR A 137 -10.90 0.63 -10.34
C THR A 137 -12.36 0.73 -10.81
N TYR A 138 -13.29 0.62 -9.87
CA TYR A 138 -14.74 0.66 -10.13
C TYR A 138 -15.47 1.70 -9.27
N ASN A 139 -14.76 2.57 -8.57
CA ASN A 139 -15.34 3.63 -7.76
C ASN A 139 -14.68 4.98 -8.01
N GLY A 140 -15.45 6.06 -7.89
CA GLY A 140 -15.00 7.42 -8.20
C GLY A 140 -13.96 7.98 -7.22
N SER A 141 -14.02 7.56 -5.96
CA SER A 141 -13.04 7.98 -4.93
C SER A 141 -11.64 7.53 -5.32
N PHE A 142 -11.46 6.23 -5.56
CA PHE A 142 -10.15 5.67 -5.89
C PHE A 142 -9.67 6.08 -7.29
N MET A 143 -10.59 6.32 -8.23
CA MET A 143 -10.24 6.95 -9.52
C MET A 143 -9.57 8.31 -9.32
N SER A 144 -10.09 9.12 -8.39
CA SER A 144 -9.54 10.44 -8.08
C SER A 144 -8.14 10.33 -7.47
N ASP A 145 -7.90 9.34 -6.60
CA ASP A 145 -6.56 9.06 -6.05
C ASP A 145 -5.55 8.71 -7.15
N ILE A 146 -5.96 7.87 -8.11
CA ILE A 146 -5.12 7.47 -9.26
C ILE A 146 -4.79 8.68 -10.14
N ASP A 147 -5.78 9.52 -10.45
CA ASP A 147 -5.58 10.71 -11.28
C ASP A 147 -4.71 11.76 -10.54
N GLY A 148 -4.85 11.88 -9.22
CA GLY A 148 -3.98 12.70 -8.37
C GLY A 148 -2.52 12.22 -8.39
N ALA A 149 -2.29 10.92 -8.20
CA ALA A 149 -0.95 10.32 -8.29
C ALA A 149 -0.33 10.52 -9.68
N LYS A 150 -1.14 10.39 -10.74
CA LYS A 150 -0.70 10.62 -12.12
C LYS A 150 -0.24 12.07 -12.33
N SER A 151 -0.95 13.06 -11.78
CA SER A 151 -0.53 14.46 -11.83
C SER A 151 0.79 14.64 -11.09
N ARG A 152 0.85 14.18 -9.82
CA ARG A 152 2.04 14.28 -8.97
C ARG A 152 3.29 13.68 -9.64
N ILE A 153 3.18 12.50 -10.23
CA ILE A 153 4.31 11.85 -10.92
C ILE A 153 4.76 12.66 -12.14
N LYS A 154 3.82 13.15 -12.96
CA LYS A 154 4.16 13.99 -14.12
C LYS A 154 4.87 15.28 -13.72
N ASP A 155 4.48 15.88 -12.60
CA ASP A 155 5.09 17.10 -12.10
C ASP A 155 6.54 16.88 -11.64
N LYS A 156 6.87 15.67 -11.16
CA LYS A 156 8.22 15.25 -10.77
C LYS A 156 9.12 14.88 -11.96
N MET A 157 8.56 14.64 -13.14
CA MET A 157 9.35 14.26 -14.32
C MET A 157 10.23 15.42 -14.81
N PRO A 158 11.48 15.16 -15.24
CA PRO A 158 12.32 16.19 -15.82
C PRO A 158 11.65 16.79 -17.04
N LYS A 159 11.49 18.12 -17.05
CA LYS A 159 10.98 18.85 -18.21
C LYS A 159 12.02 18.74 -19.31
N ASP A 160 11.70 18.05 -20.40
CA ASP A 160 12.55 18.03 -21.59
C ASP A 160 12.91 19.47 -21.97
N LYS A 161 14.20 19.81 -21.89
CA LYS A 161 14.71 21.05 -22.48
C LYS A 161 14.46 20.93 -23.97
N LYS A 162 13.35 21.51 -24.45
CA LYS A 162 13.06 21.65 -25.88
C LYS A 162 14.33 22.18 -26.55
N ARG A 163 15.01 21.33 -27.34
CA ARG A 163 16.08 21.78 -28.24
C ARG A 163 15.44 22.87 -29.11
N LYS A 164 15.82 24.14 -28.90
CA LYS A 164 15.46 25.23 -29.81
C LYS A 164 16.02 24.86 -31.17
N VAL A 165 15.16 24.38 -32.07
CA VAL A 165 15.50 24.24 -33.49
C VAL A 165 15.81 25.65 -33.97
N LYS A 166 17.10 25.98 -34.14
CA LYS A 166 17.53 27.21 -34.81
C LYS A 166 16.98 27.15 -36.23
N LYS A 167 15.91 27.88 -36.51
CA LYS A 167 15.47 28.15 -37.89
C LYS A 167 16.64 28.79 -38.62
N GLY A 168 17.27 28.03 -39.52
CA GLY A 168 18.33 28.54 -40.38
C GLY A 168 17.81 29.72 -41.18
N LYS A 169 18.51 30.85 -41.08
CA LYS A 169 18.35 31.99 -42.00
C LYS A 169 18.61 31.46 -43.42
N LYS A 170 17.58 31.37 -44.26
CA LYS A 170 17.77 31.34 -45.71
C LYS A 170 18.40 32.67 -46.12
N LYS A 171 19.66 32.64 -46.54
CA LYS A 171 20.26 33.72 -47.36
C LYS A 171 19.44 33.77 -48.66
N LYS A 172 18.91 34.94 -48.99
CA LYS A 172 18.55 35.29 -50.37
C LYS A 172 19.79 35.97 -50.96
N GLU A 173 20.36 35.33 -51.97
CA GLU A 173 21.10 36.02 -53.04
C GLU A 173 20.10 36.39 -54.13
#